data_AF-A0A9P1FWQ0-F1
#
_entry.id   AF-A0A9P1FWQ0-F1
#
_cell.length_a   1.000
_cell.length_b   1.000
_cell.length_c   1.000
_cell.angle_alpha   90.00
_cell.angle_beta   90.00
_cell.angle_gamma   90.00
#
_symmetry.space_group_name_H-M   'P 1'
#
loop_
_entity.id
_entity.type
_entity.pdbx_description
1 polymer ?
#
loop_
_entity_poly.entity_id
_entity_poly.type
_entity_poly.pdbx_seq_one_letter_code
_entity_poly.pdbx_strand_id
1 'polypeptide(L)'
;MGQDLAKECGCGYGAEEDAVEQRVEIDQSALRPGKAKAANRLPEHEEEQYSAPPPPPAPAAGTAVAKPKPKPARDLRSPKLSLEKILEDLEGSEEAAYSAAFSKMAGDQAQLTPDNPPLRTFLEQYSGVQDVDTELLKIASSNEAFAIDCSSFVMLLRLNPLNEAEALESFLQLSGGGDQITAEDCRTGLFQIIQSIGSSLSHSSFNAHTSERIIDAAMVSAGLQISMEQWIGLSKTAARICRLALHAKAT
;
A
#
# COMPACT_ATOMS: atom_id res chain seq x y z
N MET A 1 -42.31 45.57 -2.34
CA MET A 1 -42.46 45.98 -3.75
C MET A 1 -41.09 45.94 -4.39
N GLY A 2 -40.94 45.16 -5.47
CA GLY A 2 -39.78 45.15 -6.36
C GLY A 2 -38.69 44.14 -5.95
N GLN A 3 -38.27 43.19 -6.77
CA GLN A 3 -38.64 42.82 -8.14
C GLN A 3 -38.02 41.45 -8.41
N ASP A 4 -38.84 40.51 -8.86
CA ASP A 4 -38.45 39.19 -9.37
C ASP A 4 -37.61 39.33 -10.64
N LEU A 5 -36.47 38.65 -10.69
CA LEU A 5 -35.71 38.40 -11.92
C LEU A 5 -35.36 36.91 -11.98
N ALA A 6 -36.38 36.11 -12.31
CA ALA A 6 -36.20 34.76 -12.83
C ALA A 6 -35.65 34.88 -14.25
N LYS A 7 -34.40 34.47 -14.44
CA LYS A 7 -33.78 34.34 -15.76
C LYS A 7 -33.68 32.86 -16.09
N GLU A 8 -34.65 32.40 -16.88
CA GLU A 8 -34.67 31.09 -17.49
C GLU A 8 -33.48 30.95 -18.46
N CYS A 9 -32.54 30.07 -18.13
CA CYS A 9 -31.56 29.58 -19.10
C CYS A 9 -32.06 28.22 -19.59
N GLY A 10 -32.76 28.25 -20.72
CA GLY A 10 -33.02 27.08 -21.54
C GLY A 10 -31.73 26.60 -22.20
N CYS A 11 -31.32 25.37 -21.90
CA CYS A 11 -30.36 24.63 -22.70
C CYS A 11 -31.09 23.40 -23.25
N GLY A 12 -31.55 23.52 -24.49
CA GLY A 12 -31.96 22.38 -25.28
C GLY A 12 -30.74 21.54 -25.62
N TYR A 13 -30.80 20.25 -25.31
CA TYR A 13 -29.91 19.24 -25.87
C TYR A 13 -30.79 18.19 -26.54
N GLY A 14 -30.97 18.37 -27.84
CA GLY A 14 -31.27 17.29 -28.77
C GLY A 14 -29.99 16.93 -29.49
N ALA A 15 -29.56 15.68 -29.34
CA ALA A 15 -28.70 14.99 -30.30
C ALA A 15 -28.89 13.49 -30.04
N GLU A 16 -29.70 12.88 -30.91
CA GLU A 16 -29.71 11.45 -31.16
C GLU A 16 -28.29 11.05 -31.60
N GLU A 17 -27.63 10.17 -30.83
CA GLU A 17 -26.47 9.44 -31.31
C GLU A 17 -26.86 7.97 -31.51
N ASP A 18 -26.90 7.60 -32.78
CA ASP A 18 -27.06 6.27 -33.31
C ASP A 18 -26.07 5.29 -32.65
N ALA A 19 -26.60 4.32 -31.92
CA ALA A 19 -25.86 3.17 -31.44
C ALA A 19 -25.48 2.25 -32.61
N VAL A 20 -24.28 2.43 -33.14
CA VAL A 20 -23.66 1.47 -34.07
C VAL A 20 -23.15 0.27 -33.26
N GLU A 21 -23.95 -0.80 -33.21
CA GLU A 21 -23.51 -2.12 -32.77
C GLU A 21 -22.48 -2.68 -33.77
N GLN A 22 -21.18 -2.42 -33.53
CA GLN A 22 -20.11 -3.20 -34.15
C GLN A 22 -19.94 -4.52 -33.39
N ARG A 23 -20.66 -5.55 -33.85
CA ARG A 23 -20.37 -6.95 -33.52
C ARG A 23 -19.01 -7.33 -34.09
N VAL A 24 -18.00 -7.39 -33.22
CA VAL A 24 -16.72 -8.02 -33.53
C VAL A 24 -16.89 -9.53 -33.47
N GLU A 25 -16.96 -10.17 -34.64
CA GLU A 25 -16.90 -11.63 -34.78
C GLU A 25 -15.46 -12.07 -34.49
N ILE A 26 -15.20 -12.49 -33.25
CA ILE A 26 -13.90 -13.04 -32.85
C ILE A 26 -13.84 -14.50 -33.33
N ASP A 27 -13.07 -14.72 -34.38
CA ASP A 27 -12.74 -16.05 -34.92
C ASP A 27 -11.93 -16.87 -33.89
N GLN A 28 -12.60 -17.81 -33.22
CA GLN A 28 -12.01 -18.71 -32.21
C GLN A 28 -11.35 -19.97 -32.81
N SER A 29 -11.09 -20.05 -34.12
CA SER A 29 -10.67 -21.30 -34.76
C SER A 29 -9.18 -21.68 -34.61
N ALA A 30 -8.36 -20.91 -33.86
CA ALA A 30 -6.90 -21.09 -33.83
C ALA A 30 -6.32 -21.89 -32.63
N LEU A 31 -7.12 -22.37 -31.67
CA LEU A 31 -6.60 -23.13 -30.54
C LEU A 31 -6.51 -24.64 -30.83
N ARG A 32 -5.47 -25.05 -31.56
CA ARG A 32 -5.05 -26.46 -31.63
C ARG A 32 -4.14 -26.80 -30.45
N PRO A 33 -4.49 -27.76 -29.57
CA PRO A 33 -3.57 -28.27 -28.56
C PRO A 33 -2.55 -29.20 -29.22
N GLY A 34 -1.31 -28.70 -29.35
CA GLY A 34 -0.15 -29.52 -29.69
C GLY A 34 0.16 -30.47 -28.54
N LYS A 35 0.02 -31.78 -28.79
CA LYS A 35 0.44 -32.85 -27.87
C LYS A 35 1.96 -32.79 -27.67
N ALA A 36 2.43 -32.16 -26.61
CA ALA A 36 3.79 -32.29 -26.14
C ALA A 36 3.95 -33.64 -25.42
N LYS A 37 4.77 -34.49 -26.03
CA LYS A 37 5.16 -35.81 -25.53
C LYS A 37 6.54 -35.67 -24.89
N ALA A 38 6.72 -36.43 -23.81
CA ALA A 38 7.97 -37.01 -23.31
C ALA A 38 8.63 -36.38 -22.07
N ALA A 39 8.63 -37.25 -21.04
CA ALA A 39 9.78 -37.65 -20.24
C ALA A 39 10.37 -36.59 -19.31
N ASN A 40 9.89 -36.59 -18.06
CA ASN A 40 10.72 -36.17 -16.95
C ASN A 40 10.99 -37.37 -16.04
N ARG A 41 12.25 -37.78 -16.04
CA ARG A 41 12.81 -38.89 -15.28
C ARG A 41 13.07 -38.36 -13.86
N LEU A 42 12.38 -38.92 -12.88
CA LEU A 42 12.61 -38.60 -11.47
C LEU A 42 14.05 -38.98 -11.08
N PRO A 43 14.83 -38.08 -10.49
CA PRO A 43 16.09 -38.44 -9.86
C PRO A 43 15.78 -39.26 -8.60
N GLU A 44 16.38 -40.44 -8.53
CA GLU A 44 16.38 -41.31 -7.35
C GLU A 44 17.16 -40.58 -6.24
N HIS A 45 16.47 -40.20 -5.17
CA HIS A 45 17.08 -39.63 -3.98
C HIS A 45 17.84 -40.72 -3.24
N GLU A 46 19.17 -40.58 -3.18
CA GLU A 46 20.04 -41.32 -2.27
C GLU A 46 19.60 -41.04 -0.81
N GLU A 47 19.29 -42.12 -0.09
CA GLU A 47 19.01 -42.09 1.35
C GLU A 47 20.30 -41.79 2.12
N GLU A 48 20.60 -40.51 2.33
CA GLU A 48 21.61 -40.12 3.32
C GLU A 48 21.11 -40.48 4.72
N GLN A 49 21.70 -41.55 5.25
CA GLN A 49 21.47 -42.10 6.57
C GLN A 49 21.88 -41.09 7.65
N TYR A 50 20.94 -40.26 8.10
CA TYR A 50 21.13 -39.32 9.20
C TYR A 50 21.39 -40.06 10.52
N SER A 51 22.62 -39.93 11.03
CA SER A 51 22.99 -40.34 12.38
C SER A 51 22.40 -39.36 13.39
N ALA A 52 21.57 -39.85 14.30
CA ALA A 52 20.92 -39.03 15.32
C ALA A 52 21.96 -38.40 16.26
N PRO A 53 21.94 -37.07 16.48
CA PRO A 53 22.81 -36.43 17.45
C PRO A 53 22.46 -36.87 18.89
N PRO A 54 23.46 -36.93 19.80
CA PRO A 54 23.26 -37.37 21.18
C PRO A 54 22.31 -36.44 21.95
N PRO A 55 21.53 -36.98 22.91
CA PRO A 55 20.56 -36.20 23.67
C PRO A 55 21.26 -35.13 24.53
N PRO A 56 20.70 -33.92 24.63
CA PRO A 56 21.24 -32.86 25.47
C PRO A 56 21.15 -33.23 26.97
N PRO A 57 22.12 -32.76 27.79
CA PRO A 57 22.14 -33.00 29.22
C PRO A 57 20.95 -32.34 29.93
N ALA A 58 20.40 -33.05 30.92
CA ALA A 58 19.24 -32.61 31.70
C ALA A 58 19.49 -31.28 32.43
N PRO A 59 18.53 -30.32 32.40
CA PRO A 59 18.67 -29.06 33.11
C PRO A 59 18.59 -29.24 34.63
N ALA A 60 19.57 -28.66 35.33
CA ALA A 60 19.63 -28.63 36.78
C ALA A 60 18.49 -27.79 37.37
N ALA A 61 17.80 -28.35 38.36
CA ALA A 61 16.77 -27.68 39.14
C ALA A 61 17.38 -26.52 39.95
N GLY A 62 16.86 -25.30 39.77
CA GLY A 62 17.39 -24.12 40.43
C GLY A 62 16.43 -22.95 40.54
N THR A 63 16.02 -22.68 41.78
CA THR A 63 15.65 -21.38 42.39
C THR A 63 14.37 -20.65 41.93
N ALA A 64 13.40 -20.63 42.84
CA ALA A 64 12.19 -19.81 42.79
C ALA A 64 12.53 -18.31 42.80
N VAL A 65 12.20 -17.62 41.71
CA VAL A 65 12.39 -16.17 41.53
C VAL A 65 11.20 -15.43 42.13
N ALA A 66 11.49 -14.46 43.00
CA ALA A 66 10.50 -13.60 43.67
C ALA A 66 9.66 -12.79 42.66
N LYS A 67 8.34 -12.73 42.89
CA LYS A 67 7.38 -11.96 42.09
C LYS A 67 7.80 -10.48 41.99
N PRO A 68 8.13 -9.95 40.80
CA PRO A 68 8.46 -8.54 40.63
C PRO A 68 7.22 -7.67 40.88
N LYS A 69 7.40 -6.64 41.70
CA LYS A 69 6.39 -5.61 42.00
C LYS A 69 6.02 -4.87 40.69
N PRO A 70 4.73 -4.70 40.36
CA PRO A 70 4.31 -4.02 39.13
C PRO A 70 4.81 -2.57 39.13
N LYS A 71 5.63 -2.22 38.15
CA LYS A 71 6.07 -0.84 37.91
C LYS A 71 4.85 -0.01 37.52
N PRO A 72 4.70 1.23 38.05
CA PRO A 72 3.62 2.13 37.64
C PRO A 72 3.66 2.31 36.12
N ALA A 73 2.50 2.13 35.48
CA ALA A 73 2.33 2.30 34.05
C ALA A 73 2.81 3.71 33.68
N ARG A 74 3.94 3.80 32.96
CA ARG A 74 4.37 5.06 32.37
C ARG A 74 3.30 5.47 31.38
N ASP A 75 2.85 6.71 31.43
CA ASP A 75 2.06 7.34 30.37
C ASP A 75 2.88 7.25 29.07
N LEU A 76 2.64 6.19 28.31
CA LEU A 76 3.19 5.95 26.98
C LEU A 76 2.43 6.85 26.01
N ARG A 77 2.60 8.16 26.14
CA ARG A 77 2.22 9.07 25.07
C ARG A 77 3.20 8.83 23.94
N SER A 78 2.71 8.22 22.87
CA SER A 78 3.47 8.00 21.66
C SER A 78 4.12 9.32 21.23
N PRO A 79 5.45 9.35 21.00
CA PRO A 79 6.11 10.57 20.58
C PRO A 79 5.45 11.07 19.29
N LYS A 80 5.04 12.34 19.26
CA LYS A 80 4.44 12.95 18.07
C LYS A 80 5.42 12.83 16.90
N LEU A 81 4.99 12.13 15.86
CA LEU A 81 5.76 11.95 14.64
C LEU A 81 5.61 13.21 13.77
N SER A 82 6.70 13.92 13.52
CA SER A 82 6.69 15.11 12.66
C SER A 82 7.05 14.74 11.22
N LEU A 83 6.67 15.60 10.26
CA LEU A 83 7.01 15.42 8.85
C LEU A 83 8.53 15.34 8.65
N GLU A 84 9.30 16.14 9.38
CA GLU A 84 10.77 16.14 9.31
C GLU A 84 11.34 14.76 9.57
N LYS A 85 10.86 14.07 10.61
CA LYS A 85 11.30 12.71 10.94
C LYS A 85 10.92 11.70 9.88
N ILE A 86 9.72 11.85 9.30
CA ILE A 86 9.25 10.99 8.20
C ILE A 86 10.16 11.13 6.97
N LEU A 87 10.59 12.36 6.65
CA LEU A 87 11.46 12.62 5.51
C LEU A 87 12.91 12.17 5.77
N GLU A 88 13.37 12.18 7.01
CA GLU A 88 14.71 11.70 7.41
C GLU A 88 14.81 10.17 7.43
N ASP A 89 13.80 9.49 7.98
CA ASP A 89 13.75 8.02 8.10
C ASP A 89 12.31 7.53 7.87
N LEU A 90 11.96 7.34 6.60
CA LEU A 90 10.63 6.89 6.21
C LEU A 90 10.31 5.50 6.78
N GLU A 91 11.23 4.54 6.64
CA GLU A 91 10.98 3.14 7.03
C GLU A 91 10.82 2.99 8.54
N GLY A 92 11.72 3.59 9.33
CA GLY A 92 11.62 3.56 10.79
C GLY A 92 10.38 4.31 11.29
N SER A 93 10.00 5.41 10.63
CA SER A 93 8.78 6.15 10.96
C SER A 93 7.51 5.36 10.66
N GLU A 94 7.45 4.64 9.53
CA GLU A 94 6.35 3.73 9.20
C GLU A 94 6.23 2.60 10.21
N GLU A 95 7.36 1.97 10.56
CA GLU A 95 7.39 0.88 11.54
C GLU A 95 6.82 1.38 12.88
N ALA A 96 7.34 2.50 13.39
CA ALA A 96 6.90 3.03 14.67
C ALA A 96 5.41 3.40 14.70
N ALA A 97 4.91 4.06 13.64
CA ALA A 97 3.53 4.53 13.60
C ALA A 97 2.53 3.40 13.35
N TYR A 98 2.79 2.57 12.34
CA TYR A 98 1.88 1.51 11.94
C TYR A 98 1.90 0.34 12.94
N SER A 99 3.02 0.01 13.57
CA SER A 99 3.01 -0.95 14.69
C SER A 99 2.18 -0.43 15.87
N ALA A 100 2.25 0.86 16.19
CA ALA A 100 1.41 1.44 17.24
C ALA A 100 -0.08 1.40 16.87
N ALA A 101 -0.43 1.66 15.62
CA ALA A 101 -1.80 1.52 15.11
C ALA A 101 -2.28 0.06 15.18
N PHE A 102 -1.44 -0.89 14.77
CA PHE A 102 -1.72 -2.32 14.85
C PHE A 102 -1.96 -2.77 16.29
N SER A 103 -1.07 -2.42 17.22
CA SER A 103 -1.24 -2.75 18.65
C SER A 103 -2.54 -2.18 19.22
N LYS A 104 -2.95 -0.99 18.80
CA LYS A 104 -4.22 -0.40 19.20
C LYS A 104 -5.43 -1.19 18.70
N MET A 105 -5.37 -1.70 17.46
CA MET A 105 -6.44 -2.53 16.87
C MET A 105 -6.46 -3.95 17.46
N ALA A 106 -5.29 -4.52 17.75
CA ALA A 106 -5.13 -5.87 18.26
C ALA A 106 -5.39 -6.00 19.78
N GLY A 107 -5.22 -4.91 20.53
CA GLY A 107 -5.32 -4.95 21.99
C GLY A 107 -4.24 -5.86 22.58
N ASP A 108 -4.65 -6.90 23.31
CA ASP A 108 -3.75 -7.89 23.90
C ASP A 108 -3.38 -9.04 22.94
N GLN A 109 -3.92 -9.05 21.72
CA GLN A 109 -3.63 -10.08 20.73
C GLN A 109 -2.34 -9.76 19.97
N ALA A 110 -1.53 -10.79 19.67
CA ALA A 110 -0.34 -10.64 18.85
C ALA A 110 -0.65 -10.62 17.33
N GLN A 111 -1.82 -11.12 16.94
CA GLN A 111 -2.24 -11.30 15.55
C GLN A 111 -3.72 -10.96 15.40
N LEU A 112 -4.11 -10.53 14.19
CA LEU A 112 -5.48 -10.21 13.82
C LEU A 112 -5.98 -11.17 12.74
N THR A 113 -7.26 -11.53 12.79
CA THR A 113 -7.89 -12.31 11.72
C THR A 113 -8.19 -11.42 10.49
N PRO A 114 -8.21 -11.96 9.26
CA PRO A 114 -8.52 -11.20 8.05
C PRO A 114 -9.91 -10.53 8.02
N ASP A 115 -10.85 -11.00 8.84
CA ASP A 115 -12.19 -10.46 9.00
C ASP A 115 -12.30 -9.37 10.08
N ASN A 116 -11.19 -9.01 10.73
CA ASN A 116 -11.18 -7.97 11.76
C ASN A 116 -11.61 -6.61 11.17
N PRO A 117 -12.76 -6.04 11.59
CA PRO A 117 -13.28 -4.81 10.96
C PRO A 117 -12.36 -3.58 11.12
N PRO A 118 -11.78 -3.31 12.32
CA PRO A 118 -10.82 -2.22 12.47
C PRO A 118 -9.62 -2.29 11.51
N LEU A 119 -9.07 -3.49 11.30
CA LEU A 119 -7.98 -3.72 10.34
C LEU A 119 -8.40 -3.34 8.92
N ARG A 120 -9.57 -3.80 8.47
CA ARG A 120 -10.10 -3.51 7.13
C ARG A 120 -10.31 -2.02 6.92
N THR A 121 -11.00 -1.36 7.85
CA THR A 121 -11.23 0.09 7.80
C THR A 121 -9.92 0.86 7.78
N PHE A 122 -8.91 0.42 8.53
CA PHE A 122 -7.59 1.05 8.50
C PHE A 122 -6.92 0.91 7.13
N LEU A 123 -6.96 -0.28 6.53
CA LEU A 123 -6.36 -0.53 5.22
C LEU A 123 -7.09 0.22 4.11
N GLU A 124 -8.41 0.27 4.12
CA GLU A 124 -9.20 1.08 3.18
C GLU A 124 -8.81 2.56 3.25
N GLN A 125 -8.54 3.06 4.46
CA GLN A 125 -8.14 4.44 4.66
C GLN A 125 -6.67 4.70 4.31
N TYR A 126 -5.73 3.85 4.71
CA TYR A 126 -4.29 4.14 4.62
C TYR A 126 -3.53 3.29 3.59
N SER A 127 -4.23 2.58 2.71
CA SER A 127 -3.64 1.90 1.55
C SER A 127 -4.29 2.29 0.22
N GLY A 128 -3.65 1.95 -0.88
CA GLY A 128 -4.19 2.03 -2.24
C GLY A 128 -4.73 0.70 -2.76
N VAL A 129 -5.04 -0.24 -1.87
CA VAL A 129 -5.58 -1.56 -2.24
C VAL A 129 -7.03 -1.41 -2.70
N GLN A 130 -7.35 -1.99 -3.87
CA GLN A 130 -8.74 -2.01 -4.38
C GLN A 130 -9.60 -3.06 -3.70
N ASP A 131 -9.06 -4.25 -3.46
CA ASP A 131 -9.74 -5.38 -2.81
C ASP A 131 -8.96 -5.82 -1.57
N VAL A 132 -9.30 -5.20 -0.44
CA VAL A 132 -8.65 -5.43 0.86
C VAL A 132 -8.81 -6.88 1.30
N ASP A 133 -9.95 -7.51 1.02
CA ASP A 133 -10.23 -8.87 1.45
C ASP A 133 -9.33 -9.87 0.72
N THR A 134 -9.16 -9.70 -0.58
CA THR A 134 -8.24 -10.54 -1.37
C THR A 134 -6.79 -10.39 -0.89
N GLU A 135 -6.31 -9.17 -0.63
CA GLU A 135 -4.93 -8.97 -0.15
C GLU A 135 -4.71 -9.51 1.27
N LEU A 136 -5.67 -9.35 2.18
CA LEU A 136 -5.60 -9.93 3.51
C LEU A 136 -5.58 -11.46 3.47
N LEU A 137 -6.41 -12.08 2.62
CA LEU A 137 -6.43 -13.55 2.45
C LEU A 137 -5.11 -14.08 1.87
N LYS A 138 -4.52 -13.39 0.90
CA LYS A 138 -3.19 -13.73 0.35
C LYS A 138 -2.14 -13.77 1.45
N ILE A 139 -2.07 -12.72 2.28
CA ILE A 139 -1.10 -12.64 3.37
C ILE A 139 -1.37 -13.69 4.44
N ALA A 140 -2.61 -13.85 4.90
CA ALA A 140 -2.96 -14.85 5.92
C ALA A 140 -2.65 -16.28 5.44
N SER A 141 -2.88 -16.59 4.17
CA SER A 141 -2.57 -17.90 3.60
C SER A 141 -1.08 -18.24 3.54
N SER A 142 -0.21 -17.24 3.68
CA SER A 142 1.25 -17.44 3.69
C SER A 142 1.80 -17.95 5.03
N ASN A 143 0.98 -17.96 6.10
CA ASN A 143 1.37 -18.49 7.40
C ASN A 143 0.39 -19.55 7.91
N GLU A 144 0.90 -20.43 8.78
CA GLU A 144 0.12 -21.56 9.33
C GLU A 144 -1.01 -21.12 10.26
N ALA A 145 -0.88 -19.94 10.88
CA ALA A 145 -1.87 -19.41 11.81
C ALA A 145 -3.11 -18.83 11.09
N PHE A 146 -3.04 -18.65 9.76
CA PHE A 146 -4.04 -17.96 8.97
C PHE A 146 -4.43 -16.59 9.55
N ALA A 147 -3.42 -15.84 10.02
CA ALA A 147 -3.60 -14.58 10.73
C ALA A 147 -2.65 -13.50 10.20
N ILE A 148 -2.91 -12.24 10.53
CA ILE A 148 -2.09 -11.10 10.14
C ILE A 148 -1.30 -10.66 11.36
N ASP A 149 0.02 -10.78 11.31
CA ASP A 149 0.89 -10.20 12.33
C ASP A 149 1.25 -8.73 11.99
N CYS A 150 1.88 -8.06 12.95
CA CYS A 150 2.26 -6.66 12.79
C CYS A 150 3.23 -6.43 11.60
N SER A 151 4.16 -7.35 11.37
CA SER A 151 5.16 -7.21 10.31
C SER A 151 4.50 -7.30 8.93
N SER A 152 3.64 -8.30 8.74
CA SER A 152 2.85 -8.47 7.52
C SER A 152 1.91 -7.30 7.26
N PHE A 153 1.32 -6.72 8.31
CA PHE A 153 0.49 -5.52 8.19
C PHE A 153 1.28 -4.30 7.68
N VAL A 154 2.44 -4.02 8.29
CA VAL A 154 3.31 -2.91 7.85
C VAL A 154 3.80 -3.13 6.41
N MET A 155 4.18 -4.37 6.08
CA MET A 155 4.59 -4.73 4.72
C MET A 155 3.47 -4.49 3.70
N LEU A 156 2.22 -4.85 4.00
CA LEU A 156 1.07 -4.62 3.10
C LEU A 156 0.92 -3.13 2.77
N LEU A 157 1.00 -2.26 3.79
CA LEU A 157 0.91 -0.80 3.61
C LEU A 157 2.06 -0.25 2.76
N ARG A 158 3.28 -0.77 2.95
CA ARG A 158 4.46 -0.37 2.17
C ARG A 158 4.38 -0.80 0.70
N LEU A 159 3.82 -1.99 0.44
CA LEU A 159 3.70 -2.53 -0.91
C LEU A 159 2.58 -1.85 -1.72
N ASN A 160 1.49 -1.46 -1.05
CA ASN A 160 0.29 -0.92 -1.67
C ASN A 160 -0.07 0.50 -1.17
N PRO A 161 0.83 1.50 -1.28
CA PRO A 161 0.52 2.86 -0.82
C PRO A 161 -0.36 3.64 -1.82
N LEU A 162 -0.41 3.21 -3.08
CA LEU A 162 -1.32 3.72 -4.11
C LEU A 162 -1.77 2.60 -5.04
N ASN A 163 -2.84 2.86 -5.78
CA ASN A 163 -3.30 1.99 -6.85
C ASN A 163 -2.35 2.11 -8.07
N GLU A 164 -1.67 1.01 -8.42
CA GLU A 164 -0.71 1.00 -9.52
C GLU A 164 -1.34 1.24 -10.89
N ALA A 165 -2.60 0.84 -11.10
CA ALA A 165 -3.28 1.06 -12.36
C ALA A 165 -3.53 2.55 -12.62
N GLU A 166 -3.91 3.31 -11.59
CA GLU A 166 -4.07 4.77 -11.67
C GLU A 166 -2.72 5.45 -11.90
N ALA A 167 -1.66 4.98 -11.23
CA ALA A 167 -0.31 5.50 -11.43
C ALA A 167 0.18 5.26 -12.87
N LEU A 168 -0.09 4.08 -13.43
CA LEU A 168 0.24 3.75 -14.80
C LEU A 168 -0.55 4.61 -15.81
N GLU A 169 -1.85 4.77 -15.58
CA GLU A 169 -2.69 5.64 -16.41
C GLU A 169 -2.17 7.08 -16.41
N SER A 170 -1.83 7.61 -15.23
CA SER A 170 -1.24 8.93 -15.08
C SER A 170 0.10 9.05 -15.82
N PHE A 171 0.95 8.02 -15.80
CA PHE A 171 2.19 8.00 -16.57
C PHE A 171 1.94 8.13 -18.07
N LEU A 172 1.02 7.32 -18.61
CA LEU A 172 0.69 7.32 -20.05
C LEU A 172 0.12 8.66 -20.51
N GLN A 173 -0.65 9.33 -19.65
CA GLN A 173 -1.16 10.67 -19.90
C GLN A 173 -0.02 11.71 -19.94
N LEU A 174 0.90 11.66 -18.96
CA LEU A 174 2.04 12.59 -18.88
C LEU A 174 3.05 12.39 -20.01
N SER A 175 3.29 11.14 -20.43
CA SER A 175 4.26 10.83 -21.49
C SER A 175 3.75 11.09 -22.89
N GLY A 176 2.45 11.37 -23.06
CA GLY A 176 1.81 11.45 -24.37
C GLY A 176 1.96 10.15 -25.17
N GLY A 177 2.02 9.01 -24.50
CA GLY A 177 2.26 7.69 -25.10
C GLY A 177 3.73 7.33 -25.33
N GLY A 178 4.68 8.12 -24.84
CA GLY A 178 6.10 7.80 -24.84
C GLY A 178 6.53 6.87 -23.70
N ASP A 179 7.77 6.38 -23.78
CA ASP A 179 8.37 5.45 -22.80
C ASP A 179 8.97 6.17 -21.56
N GLN A 180 9.10 7.50 -21.62
CA GLN A 180 9.73 8.32 -20.58
C GLN A 180 9.00 9.66 -20.43
N ILE A 181 9.09 10.23 -19.23
CA ILE A 181 8.63 11.59 -18.91
C ILE A 181 9.80 12.45 -18.44
N THR A 182 9.69 13.77 -18.61
CA THR A 182 10.69 14.69 -18.07
C THR A 182 10.57 14.78 -16.54
N ALA A 183 11.64 15.24 -15.88
CA ALA A 183 11.58 15.54 -14.45
C ALA A 183 10.50 16.59 -14.09
N GLU A 184 10.20 17.53 -14.99
CA GLU A 184 9.16 18.55 -14.79
C GLU A 184 7.75 17.94 -14.81
N ASP A 185 7.48 17.08 -15.79
CA ASP A 185 6.21 16.34 -15.88
C ASP A 185 6.05 15.39 -14.68
N CYS A 186 7.15 14.74 -14.26
CA CYS A 186 7.16 13.90 -13.07
C CYS A 186 6.80 14.70 -11.81
N ARG A 187 7.38 15.88 -11.58
CA ARG A 187 7.01 16.75 -10.44
C ARG A 187 5.53 17.11 -10.49
N THR A 188 5.03 17.47 -11.67
CA THR A 188 3.62 17.82 -11.88
C THR A 188 2.69 16.65 -11.53
N GLY A 189 3.01 15.45 -12.02
CA GLY A 189 2.24 14.24 -11.69
C GLY A 189 2.29 13.88 -10.21
N LEU A 190 3.46 13.94 -9.58
CA LEU A 190 3.59 13.67 -8.13
C LEU A 190 2.77 14.67 -7.31
N PHE A 191 2.77 15.94 -7.70
CA PHE A 191 1.93 16.94 -7.05
C PHE A 191 0.44 16.58 -7.14
N GLN A 192 -0.05 16.12 -8.31
CA GLN A 192 -1.44 15.67 -8.48
C GLN A 192 -1.77 14.48 -7.56
N ILE A 193 -0.87 13.49 -7.46
CA ILE A 193 -1.04 12.34 -6.55
C ILE A 193 -1.15 12.82 -5.10
N ILE A 194 -0.28 13.74 -4.66
CA ILE A 194 -0.29 14.29 -3.30
C ILE A 194 -1.62 15.00 -3.01
N GLN A 195 -2.14 15.79 -3.95
CA GLN A 195 -3.44 16.46 -3.80
C GLN A 195 -4.60 15.45 -3.74
N SER A 196 -4.57 14.43 -4.59
CA SER A 196 -5.58 13.35 -4.60
C SER A 196 -5.64 12.64 -3.25
N ILE A 197 -4.50 12.16 -2.74
CA ILE A 197 -4.40 11.49 -1.42
C ILE A 197 -4.84 12.44 -0.30
N GLY A 198 -4.38 13.69 -0.33
CA GLY A 198 -4.73 14.70 0.66
C GLY A 198 -6.24 14.88 0.76
N SER A 199 -6.91 15.07 -0.38
CA SER A 199 -8.35 15.29 -0.47
C SER A 199 -9.21 14.08 -0.05
N SER A 200 -8.74 12.86 -0.33
CA SER A 200 -9.44 11.62 0.01
C SER A 200 -9.45 11.33 1.51
N LEU A 201 -8.32 11.57 2.18
CA LEU A 201 -8.13 11.15 3.59
C LEU A 201 -8.43 12.25 4.60
N SER A 202 -8.33 13.51 4.19
CA SER A 202 -8.57 14.65 5.06
C SER A 202 -9.21 15.78 4.28
N HIS A 203 -10.17 16.48 4.90
CA HIS A 203 -10.60 17.77 4.37
C HIS A 203 -9.47 18.84 4.42
N SER A 204 -8.29 18.51 4.97
CA SER A 204 -7.08 19.33 4.92
C SER A 204 -6.17 18.87 3.77
N SER A 205 -6.06 19.70 2.74
CA SER A 205 -5.00 19.56 1.74
C SER A 205 -3.61 19.84 2.33
N PHE A 206 -2.58 19.28 1.71
CA PHE A 206 -1.21 19.69 1.98
C PHE A 206 -0.99 21.10 1.41
N ASN A 207 -0.35 21.97 2.20
CA ASN A 207 0.09 23.24 1.66
C ASN A 207 1.21 23.02 0.63
N ALA A 208 1.35 23.97 -0.30
CA ALA A 208 2.31 23.85 -1.41
C ALA A 208 3.74 23.56 -0.91
N HIS A 209 4.20 24.23 0.15
CA HIS A 209 5.53 24.01 0.70
C HIS A 209 5.75 22.58 1.21
N THR A 210 4.73 21.98 1.84
CA THR A 210 4.78 20.59 2.30
C THR A 210 4.80 19.64 1.12
N SER A 211 3.97 19.87 0.11
CA SER A 211 3.95 19.06 -1.11
C SER A 211 5.31 19.09 -1.80
N GLU A 212 5.94 20.26 -1.96
CA GLU A 212 7.27 20.36 -2.57
C GLU A 212 8.34 19.57 -1.79
N ARG A 213 8.33 19.63 -0.45
CA ARG A 213 9.26 18.84 0.38
C ARG A 213 9.08 17.34 0.21
N ILE A 214 7.83 16.87 0.05
CA ILE A 214 7.53 15.46 -0.20
C ILE A 214 8.03 15.05 -1.59
N ILE A 215 7.80 15.89 -2.60
CA ILE A 215 8.28 15.67 -3.98
C ILE A 215 9.81 15.61 -4.00
N ASP A 216 10.49 16.55 -3.35
CA ASP A 216 11.95 16.60 -3.28
C ASP A 216 12.52 15.33 -2.63
N ALA A 217 11.90 14.85 -1.55
CA ALA A 217 12.32 13.61 -0.90
C ALA A 217 12.08 12.37 -1.78
N ALA A 218 10.94 12.29 -2.47
CA ALA A 218 10.65 11.21 -3.39
C ALA A 218 11.63 11.20 -4.57
N MET A 219 11.94 12.37 -5.14
CA MET A 219 12.78 12.53 -6.33
C MET A 219 14.29 12.58 -6.03
N VAL A 220 14.74 12.29 -4.82
CA VAL A 220 16.17 12.36 -4.45
C VAL A 220 17.07 11.50 -5.36
N SER A 221 16.53 10.41 -5.91
CA SER A 221 17.22 9.48 -6.82
C SER A 221 16.77 9.61 -8.29
N ALA A 222 15.98 10.64 -8.62
CA ALA A 222 15.41 10.83 -9.94
C ALA A 222 16.45 11.37 -10.96
N GLY A 223 16.40 10.87 -12.18
CA GLY A 223 17.15 11.41 -13.31
C GLY A 223 16.42 12.56 -14.02
N LEU A 224 16.98 13.06 -15.13
CA LEU A 224 16.30 14.06 -15.97
C LEU A 224 15.14 13.46 -16.79
N GLN A 225 15.24 12.17 -17.10
CA GLN A 225 14.23 11.37 -17.79
C GLN A 225 13.84 10.22 -16.87
N ILE A 226 12.54 9.98 -16.74
CA ILE A 226 11.96 9.02 -15.80
C ILE A 226 11.23 7.94 -16.59
N SER A 227 11.66 6.69 -16.45
CA SER A 227 10.93 5.55 -17.02
C SER A 227 9.65 5.26 -16.25
N MET A 228 8.78 4.43 -16.82
CA MET A 228 7.55 3.98 -16.18
C MET A 228 7.80 3.34 -14.81
N GLU A 229 8.79 2.44 -14.70
CA GLU A 229 9.11 1.74 -13.45
C GLU A 229 9.62 2.72 -12.39
N GLN A 230 10.46 3.67 -12.80
CA GLN A 230 10.95 4.71 -11.90
C GLN A 230 9.79 5.59 -11.43
N TRP A 231 8.89 5.99 -12.32
CA TRP A 231 7.68 6.74 -11.97
C TRP A 231 6.81 6.02 -10.93
N ILE A 232 6.58 4.72 -11.07
CA ILE A 232 5.82 3.93 -10.10
C ILE A 232 6.53 3.92 -8.74
N GLY A 233 7.85 3.74 -8.72
CA GLY A 233 8.65 3.79 -7.49
C GLY A 233 8.61 5.16 -6.79
N LEU A 234 8.73 6.25 -7.54
CA LEU A 234 8.63 7.62 -7.03
C LEU A 234 7.23 7.91 -6.48
N SER A 235 6.18 7.50 -7.21
CA SER A 235 4.78 7.65 -6.82
C SER A 235 4.46 6.88 -5.53
N LYS A 236 4.96 5.64 -5.41
CA LYS A 236 4.86 4.85 -4.17
C LYS A 236 5.52 5.54 -3.00
N THR A 237 6.71 6.09 -3.20
CA THR A 237 7.45 6.80 -2.15
C THR A 237 6.70 8.04 -1.68
N ALA A 238 6.23 8.88 -2.60
CA ALA A 238 5.42 10.06 -2.27
C ALA A 238 4.11 9.68 -1.55
N ALA A 239 3.43 8.63 -2.00
CA ALA A 239 2.20 8.14 -1.38
C ALA A 239 2.43 7.63 0.05
N ARG A 240 3.51 6.87 0.29
CA ARG A 240 3.92 6.40 1.63
C ARG A 240 4.10 7.57 2.59
N ILE A 241 4.87 8.58 2.18
CA ILE A 241 5.12 9.79 2.97
C ILE A 241 3.80 10.51 3.29
N CYS A 242 2.93 10.70 2.29
CA CYS A 242 1.65 11.39 2.47
C CYS A 242 0.74 10.68 3.47
N ARG A 243 0.53 9.37 3.29
CA ARG A 243 -0.37 8.60 4.14
C ARG A 243 0.14 8.53 5.58
N LEU A 244 1.43 8.34 5.77
CA LEU A 244 2.04 8.36 7.09
C LEU A 244 1.91 9.74 7.75
N ALA A 245 2.15 10.84 7.01
CA ALA A 245 2.00 12.19 7.53
C ALA A 245 0.55 12.51 7.91
N LEU A 246 -0.43 11.99 7.18
CA LEU A 246 -1.86 12.15 7.50
C LEU A 246 -2.25 11.32 8.73
N HIS A 247 -1.76 10.08 8.82
CA HIS A 247 -1.96 9.25 10.00
C HIS A 247 -1.35 9.89 11.26
N ALA A 248 -0.14 10.42 11.16
CA ALA A 248 0.54 11.13 12.25
C ALA A 248 -0.22 12.39 12.72
N LYS A 249 -0.95 13.06 11.82
CA LYS A 249 -1.81 14.20 12.18
C LYS A 249 -3.12 13.78 12.86
N ALA A 250 -3.62 12.58 12.55
CA ALA A 250 -4.87 12.05 13.09
C ALA A 250 -4.72 11.41 14.48
N THR A 251 -3.49 11.17 14.93
CA THR A 251 -3.15 10.54 16.22
C THR A 251 -2.78 11.57 17.28
#